data_AF-A0AA35RWK0-F1
#
_entry.id   AF-A0AA35RWK0-F1
#
_cell.length_a   1.000
_cell.length_b   1.000
_cell.length_c   1.000
_cell.angle_alpha   90.00
_cell.angle_beta   90.00
_cell.angle_gamma   90.00
#
_symmetry.space_group_name_H-M   'P 1'
#
loop_
_entity.id
_entity.type
_entity.pdbx_description
1 polymer ?
#
loop_
_entity_poly.entity_id
_entity_poly.type
_entity_poly.pdbx_seq_one_letter_code
_entity_poly.pdbx_strand_id
1 'polypeptide(L)'
;MYAAVDLTKKMISNNCHFRPSSNEVLSHCVFWNEGKQLNFFLDVSDRLEKEPVSSRVLQCIESRAKLVIGSDWKNKITDDLRTDLKRFRSYNGGCVRELLRALRQTRNTTTVSYLFN
;
A
#
# COMPACT_ATOMS: atom_id res chain seq x y z
N MET A 1 3.61 13.71 4.66
CA MET A 1 4.34 14.81 3.98
C MET A 1 4.44 14.60 2.46
N TYR A 2 4.89 13.44 1.97
CA TYR A 2 5.09 13.19 0.53
C TYR A 2 3.84 13.36 -0.36
N ALA A 3 2.66 12.93 0.08
CA ALA A 3 1.43 13.05 -0.72
C ALA A 3 0.99 14.51 -0.94
N ALA A 4 1.08 15.37 0.09
CA ALA A 4 0.77 16.79 -0.05
C ALA A 4 1.77 17.49 -0.99
N VAL A 5 3.06 17.18 -0.83
CA VAL A 5 4.12 17.72 -1.71
C VAL A 5 3.91 17.28 -3.17
N ASP A 6 3.53 16.03 -3.41
CA ASP A 6 3.22 15.51 -4.76
C ASP A 6 2.08 16.30 -5.42
N LEU A 7 0.97 16.47 -4.71
CA LEU A 7 -0.18 17.23 -5.23
C LEU A 7 0.18 18.70 -5.47
N THR A 8 0.80 19.37 -4.50
CA THR A 8 1.15 20.78 -4.63
C THR A 8 2.08 21.01 -5.82
N LYS A 9 3.10 20.16 -6.02
CA LYS A 9 4.01 20.25 -7.17
C LYS A 9 3.28 20.16 -8.51
N LYS A 10 2.27 19.30 -8.63
CA LYS A 10 1.44 19.18 -9.85
C LYS A 10 0.57 20.43 -10.03
N MET A 11 -0.06 20.93 -8.98
CA MET A 11 -0.93 22.12 -9.02
C MET A 11 -0.17 23.40 -9.44
N ILE A 12 1.07 23.57 -9.00
CA ILE A 12 1.89 24.75 -9.31
C ILE A 12 2.81 24.56 -10.53
N SER A 13 2.60 23.51 -11.34
CA SER A 13 3.42 23.24 -12.52
C SER A 13 3.44 24.45 -13.47
N ASN A 14 4.62 24.81 -13.98
CA ASN A 14 4.77 25.86 -14.99
C ASN A 14 4.03 25.52 -16.29
N ASN A 15 4.01 24.23 -16.65
CA ASN A 15 3.22 23.74 -17.78
C ASN A 15 1.80 23.43 -17.31
N CYS A 16 0.82 24.12 -17.90
CA CYS A 16 -0.59 23.98 -17.57
C CYS A 16 -1.15 22.58 -17.85
N HIS A 17 -0.61 21.84 -18.82
CA HIS A 17 -1.07 20.49 -19.15
C HIS A 17 -0.77 19.46 -18.05
N PHE A 18 0.16 19.76 -17.14
CA PHE A 18 0.43 18.91 -15.97
C PHE A 18 -0.36 19.33 -14.72
N ARG A 19 -1.11 20.43 -14.78
CA ARG A 19 -1.96 20.85 -13.67
C ARG A 19 -3.23 20.00 -13.66
N PRO A 20 -3.55 19.35 -12.53
CA PRO A 20 -4.78 18.59 -12.40
C PRO A 20 -5.99 19.54 -12.42
N SER A 21 -7.10 19.06 -12.97
CA SER A 21 -8.41 19.68 -12.81
C SER A 21 -8.88 19.66 -11.36
N SER A 22 -9.86 20.49 -11.01
CA SER A 22 -10.43 20.51 -9.65
C SER A 22 -10.94 19.13 -9.20
N ASN A 23 -11.52 18.34 -10.11
CA ASN A 23 -11.99 17.00 -9.81
C ASN A 23 -10.84 16.02 -9.52
N GLU A 24 -9.72 16.14 -10.24
CA GLU A 24 -8.52 15.33 -10.00
C GLU A 24 -7.81 15.73 -8.70
N VAL A 25 -7.87 17.01 -8.33
CA VAL A 25 -7.38 17.47 -7.01
C VAL A 25 -8.20 16.82 -5.90
N LEU A 26 -9.53 16.89 -5.98
CA LEU A 26 -10.43 16.32 -4.95
C LEU A 26 -10.33 14.78 -4.85
N SER A 27 -9.96 14.11 -5.93
CA SER A 27 -9.78 12.65 -5.92
C SER A 27 -8.43 12.20 -5.34
N HIS A 28 -7.48 13.13 -5.14
CA HIS A 28 -6.13 12.82 -4.66
C HIS A 28 -6.13 12.20 -3.24
N CYS A 29 -5.17 11.29 -2.99
CA CYS A 29 -5.10 10.52 -1.74
C CYS A 29 -4.87 11.35 -0.48
N VAL A 30 -4.40 12.59 -0.62
CA VAL A 30 -4.24 13.53 0.49
C VAL A 30 -5.57 13.85 1.19
N PHE A 31 -6.70 13.73 0.48
CA PHE A 31 -8.03 13.99 1.00
C PHE A 31 -8.77 12.71 1.45
N TRP A 32 -8.12 11.55 1.38
CA TRP A 32 -8.77 10.30 1.76
C TRP A 32 -8.75 10.11 3.27
N ASN A 33 -9.88 9.67 3.83
CA ASN A 33 -9.91 9.17 5.20
C ASN A 33 -9.17 7.82 5.32
N GLU A 34 -8.90 7.40 6.55
CA GLU A 34 -8.14 6.17 6.83
C GLU A 34 -8.80 4.92 6.23
N GLY A 35 -10.13 4.83 6.28
CA GLY A 35 -10.87 3.72 5.69
C GLY A 35 -10.70 3.61 4.17
N LYS A 36 -10.73 4.74 3.45
CA LYS A 36 -10.51 4.78 2.00
C LYS A 36 -9.06 4.47 1.64
N GLN A 37 -8.09 4.95 2.43
CA GLN A 37 -6.68 4.59 2.24
C GLN A 37 -6.45 3.08 2.44
N LEU A 38 -7.03 2.51 3.50
CA LEU A 38 -6.94 1.08 3.76
C LEU A 38 -7.58 0.27 2.63
N ASN A 39 -8.82 0.60 2.23
CA ASN A 39 -9.50 -0.09 1.14
C ASN A 39 -8.69 -0.04 -0.16
N PHE A 40 -8.08 1.10 -0.48
CA PHE A 40 -7.19 1.20 -1.64
C PHE A 40 -6.03 0.18 -1.60
N PHE A 41 -5.36 0.02 -0.45
CA PHE A 41 -4.27 -0.97 -0.35
C PHE A 41 -4.76 -2.40 -0.54
N LEU A 42 -5.99 -2.69 -0.12
CA LEU A 42 -6.60 -4.01 -0.22
C LEU A 42 -7.04 -4.32 -1.64
N ASP A 43 -7.67 -3.35 -2.30
CA ASP A 43 -8.04 -3.45 -3.72
C ASP A 43 -6.79 -3.66 -4.60
N VAL A 44 -5.70 -2.93 -4.30
CA VAL A 44 -4.42 -3.11 -4.99
C VAL A 44 -3.82 -4.50 -4.68
N SER A 45 -3.88 -4.97 -3.43
CA SER A 45 -3.43 -6.32 -3.08
C SER A 45 -4.20 -7.38 -3.89
N ASP A 46 -5.52 -7.27 -3.98
CA ASP A 46 -6.38 -8.20 -4.72
C ASP A 46 -6.12 -8.16 -6.23
N ARG A 47 -5.86 -6.96 -6.76
CA ARG A 47 -5.49 -6.78 -8.16
C ARG A 47 -4.14 -7.41 -8.48
N LEU A 48 -3.14 -7.26 -7.60
CA LEU A 48 -1.79 -7.82 -7.77
C LEU A 48 -1.76 -9.33 -7.57
N GLU A 49 -2.66 -9.90 -6.77
CA GLU A 49 -2.75 -11.35 -6.58
C GLU A 49 -2.93 -12.09 -7.91
N LYS A 50 -3.70 -11.49 -8.81
CA LYS A 50 -4.06 -12.01 -10.12
C LYS A 50 -3.01 -11.70 -11.20
N GLU A 51 -2.01 -10.87 -10.89
CA GLU A 51 -0.98 -10.48 -11.86
C GLU A 51 0.16 -11.50 -11.93
N PRO A 52 0.62 -11.86 -13.15
CA PRO A 52 1.79 -12.69 -13.32
C PRO A 52 3.05 -11.96 -12.85
N VAL A 53 4.10 -12.71 -12.50
CA VAL A 53 5.37 -12.13 -12.03
C VAL A 53 6.03 -11.25 -13.10
N SER A 54 5.81 -11.57 -14.37
CA SER A 54 6.29 -10.82 -15.53
C SER A 54 5.47 -9.57 -15.85
N SER A 55 4.41 -9.26 -15.09
CA SER A 55 3.55 -8.13 -15.40
C SER A 55 4.26 -6.81 -15.18
N ARG A 56 4.03 -5.86 -16.10
CA ARG A 56 4.62 -4.52 -16.03
C ARG A 56 4.19 -3.79 -14.75
N VAL A 57 2.95 -3.99 -14.31
CA VAL A 57 2.44 -3.36 -13.09
C VAL A 57 3.23 -3.83 -11.87
N LEU A 58 3.40 -5.14 -11.72
CA LEU A 58 4.15 -5.69 -10.60
C LEU A 58 5.63 -5.29 -10.65
N GLN A 59 6.26 -5.37 -11.83
CA GLN A 59 7.64 -4.94 -12.01
C GLN A 59 7.85 -3.46 -11.66
N CYS A 60 6.93 -2.57 -12.09
CA CYS A 60 7.02 -1.15 -11.75
C CYS A 60 6.92 -0.92 -10.25
N ILE A 61 6.04 -1.63 -9.54
CA ILE A 61 5.89 -1.53 -8.08
C ILE A 61 7.17 -2.02 -7.38
N GLU A 62 7.65 -3.21 -7.74
CA GLU A 62 8.81 -3.81 -7.09
C GLU A 62 10.13 -3.10 -7.44
N SER A 63 10.23 -2.43 -8.59
CA SER A 63 11.42 -1.66 -8.98
C SER A 63 11.81 -0.55 -7.99
N ARG A 64 10.84 -0.04 -7.22
CA ARG A 64 11.05 0.98 -6.19
C ARG A 64 10.85 0.46 -4.77
N ALA A 65 10.72 -0.85 -4.59
CA ALA A 65 10.47 -1.48 -3.29
C ALA A 65 11.44 -1.00 -2.21
N LYS A 66 12.75 -1.03 -2.49
CA LYS A 66 13.78 -0.63 -1.52
C LYS A 66 13.62 0.80 -0.99
N LEU A 67 13.09 1.73 -1.80
CA LEU A 67 12.85 3.12 -1.38
C LEU A 67 11.66 3.23 -0.42
N VAL A 68 10.68 2.34 -0.55
CA VAL A 68 9.44 2.36 0.24
C VAL A 68 9.59 1.50 1.50
N ILE A 69 9.96 0.23 1.32
CA ILE A 69 10.00 -0.76 2.41
C ILE A 69 11.37 -0.90 3.05
N GLY A 70 12.46 -0.44 2.41
CA GLY A 70 13.83 -0.67 2.87
C GLY A 70 14.33 -2.06 2.48
N SER A 71 15.14 -2.69 3.34
CA SER A 71 15.65 -4.05 3.13
C SER A 71 14.63 -5.13 3.55
N ASP A 72 13.99 -4.95 4.70
CA ASP A 72 12.96 -5.85 5.21
C ASP A 72 11.88 -5.04 5.97
N TRP A 73 10.65 -5.03 5.44
CA TRP A 73 9.53 -4.35 6.12
C TRP A 73 9.13 -5.03 7.43
N LYS A 74 9.43 -6.32 7.63
CA LYS A 74 9.11 -7.03 8.87
C LYS A 74 9.84 -6.42 10.07
N ASN A 75 10.99 -5.79 9.85
CA ASN A 75 11.75 -5.10 10.89
C ASN A 75 11.11 -3.78 11.33
N LYS A 76 10.15 -3.27 10.56
CA LYS A 76 9.44 -2.00 10.82
C LYS A 76 8.09 -2.19 11.51
N ILE A 77 7.64 -3.43 11.71
CA ILE A 77 6.40 -3.76 12.42
C ILE A 77 6.70 -4.30 13.82
N THR A 78 5.69 -4.26 14.70
CA THR A 78 5.77 -4.76 16.08
C THR A 78 6.00 -6.27 16.12
N ASP A 79 6.62 -6.75 17.21
CA ASP A 79 6.92 -8.17 17.38
C ASP A 79 5.66 -9.04 17.49
N ASP A 80 4.59 -8.52 18.09
CA ASP A 80 3.30 -9.21 18.17
C ASP A 80 2.71 -9.44 16.77
N LEU A 81 2.68 -8.41 15.93
CA LEU A 81 2.17 -8.51 14.56
C LEU A 81 3.05 -9.43 13.72
N ARG A 82 4.38 -9.35 13.87
CA ARG A 82 5.32 -10.23 13.17
C ARG A 82 5.09 -11.70 13.53
N THR A 83 4.85 -11.97 14.82
CA THR A 83 4.56 -13.32 15.32
C THR A 83 3.23 -13.83 14.79
N ASP A 84 2.20 -13.00 14.81
CA ASP A 84 0.87 -13.37 14.28
C ASP A 84 0.91 -13.69 12.79
N LEU A 85 1.56 -12.84 11.98
CA LEU A 85 1.73 -13.08 10.54
C LEU A 85 2.44 -14.42 10.25
N LYS A 86 3.50 -14.74 11.00
CA LYS A 86 4.25 -16.00 10.86
C LYS A 86 3.42 -17.25 11.14
N ARG A 87 2.37 -17.16 11.97
CA ARG A 87 1.49 -18.31 12.27
C ARG A 87 0.71 -18.76 11.04
N PHE A 88 0.25 -17.79 10.24
CA PHE A 88 -0.57 -18.08 9.07
C PHE A 88 0.26 -18.32 7.81
N ARG A 89 1.34 -17.55 7.62
CA ARG A 89 2.14 -17.61 6.38
C ARG A 89 3.54 -17.03 6.55
N SER A 90 4.50 -17.56 5.80
CA SER A 90 5.81 -16.92 5.63
C SER A 90 5.75 -15.85 4.53
N TYR A 91 6.17 -14.63 4.86
CA TYR A 91 6.18 -13.49 3.94
C TYR A 91 7.61 -13.04 3.60
N ASN A 92 7.83 -12.65 2.33
CA ASN A 92 9.08 -12.05 1.88
C ASN A 92 9.14 -10.57 2.30
N GLY A 93 10.09 -10.25 3.18
CA GLY A 93 10.33 -8.91 3.71
C GLY A 93 10.82 -7.88 2.70
N GLY A 94 11.36 -8.33 1.57
CA GLY A 94 11.87 -7.46 0.51
C GLY A 94 10.87 -7.19 -0.62
N CYS A 95 9.62 -7.63 -0.48
CA CYS A 95 8.61 -7.56 -1.54
C CYS A 95 7.41 -6.73 -1.10
N VAL A 96 7.04 -5.73 -1.92
CA VAL A 96 5.90 -4.84 -1.63
C VAL A 96 4.58 -5.61 -1.76
N ARG A 97 4.47 -6.52 -2.74
CA ARG A 97 3.29 -7.39 -2.87
C ARG A 97 3.04 -8.23 -1.62
N GLU A 98 4.09 -8.78 -0.99
CA GLU A 98 3.93 -9.54 0.27
C GLU A 98 3.53 -8.65 1.44
N LEU A 99 4.00 -7.40 1.49
CA LEU A 99 3.54 -6.42 2.49
C LEU A 99 2.05 -6.14 2.33
N LEU A 100 1.59 -5.86 1.10
CA LEU A 100 0.16 -5.61 0.82
C LEU A 100 -0.70 -6.83 1.17
N ARG A 101 -0.20 -8.04 0.90
CA ARG A 101 -0.88 -9.28 1.28
C ARG A 101 -0.94 -9.46 2.80
N ALA A 102 0.12 -9.10 3.52
CA ALA A 102 0.12 -9.13 4.98
C ALA A 102 -0.91 -8.14 5.56
N LEU A 103 -1.00 -6.91 5.04
CA LEU A 103 -2.01 -5.93 5.45
C LEU A 103 -3.44 -6.45 5.25
N ARG A 104 -3.69 -7.14 4.13
CA ARG A 104 -4.99 -7.79 3.88
C ARG A 104 -5.30 -8.89 4.89
N GLN A 105 -4.32 -9.73 5.21
CA GLN A 105 -4.49 -10.77 6.22
C GLN A 105 -4.83 -10.16 7.58
N THR A 106 -4.12 -9.11 8.00
CA THR A 106 -4.36 -8.44 9.27
C THR A 106 -5.79 -7.89 9.36
N ARG A 107 -6.34 -7.26 8.31
CA ARG A 107 -7.75 -6.81 8.32
C ARG A 107 -8.72 -7.97 8.57
N ASN A 108 -8.47 -9.10 7.93
CA ASN A 108 -9.32 -10.28 8.06
C ASN A 108 -9.20 -10.88 9.48
N THR A 109 -7.99 -10.96 10.04
CA THR A 109 -7.76 -11.52 11.38
C THR A 109 -8.30 -10.62 12.50
N THR A 110 -8.09 -9.29 12.43
CA THR A 110 -8.56 -8.34 13.46
C THR A 110 -10.09 -8.33 13.60
N THR A 111 -10.84 -8.76 12.58
CA THR A 111 -12.29 -8.89 12.66
C THR A 111 -12.72 -10.23 13.28
N VAL A 112 -11.90 -11.29 13.14
CA VAL A 112 -12.24 -12.64 13.63
C VAL A 112 -11.89 -12.82 15.12
N SER A 113 -11.05 -11.96 15.70
CA SER A 113 -10.70 -12.02 17.13
C SER A 113 -11.85 -11.63 18.07
N TYR A 114 -12.85 -10.88 17.58
CA TYR A 114 -14.05 -10.51 18.35
C TYR A 114 -15.23 -11.48 18.17
N LEU A 115 -15.04 -12.56 17.40
CA LEU A 115 -16.07 -13.60 17.18
C LEU A 115 -15.75 -14.94 17.87
N PHE A 116 -14.64 -15.01 18.61
CA PHE A 116 -14.30 -16.14 19.48
C PHE A 116 -13.88 -15.67 20.88
N ASN A 117 -14.72 -14.81 21.47
CA ASN A 117 -14.90 -14.71 22.91
C ASN A 117 -16.32 -14.21 23.20
#